data_AF-A0A9Y1BMI3-F1
#
_entry.id   AF-A0A9Y1BMI3-F1
#
_cell.length_a   1.000
_cell.length_b   1.000
_cell.length_c   1.000
_cell.angle_alpha   90.00
_cell.angle_beta   90.00
_cell.angle_gamma   90.00
#
_symmetry.space_group_name_H-M   'P 1'
#
loop_
_entity.id
_entity.type
_entity.pdbx_description
1 polymer ?
#
loop_
_entity_poly.entity_id
_entity_poly.type
_entity_poly.pdbx_seq_one_letter_code
_entity_poly.pdbx_strand_id
1 'polypeptide(L)'
;MLKHKNKFILDTNFIISAFEKNPSTINIFIKKIRSLNIQLLITNHIIKEVRWYLRRRIINEITIKEVSTKEIRKLLSEIEKKGISPPHFPDLSNIVLARKLEGTVVTSDLQLVKTCEELGVPVHMSSSFVFFLKEKVNNFEDKKFFNELYDIILSDEIMHSVEQSETYNPVYRIKEIQLHAIKVLQKLPKISPNKTQEMFFLKEENELLDLINEIEFEMPNYITQIQDGKDLETLEVELKDIYNQINDIVWQLQLQLKTRKSLILSASIRIKARILFALSIVEFTLLNFEKLENTLNILSEIVSSSPDMVSDLFMDLQFLRMVFLFVTQNYNRLTGYFSDNFLLLCEIEKRKDLTKLTRTIIFACTILESRIIDKNASLEGKKEISLLFQLGYILLQKRNIENALLILLQTHYLALQIKDEELIRNSLELMIVIHYISNENISTEIEQGILELKKINPFNVPVFSIKEELDLNIFTNTEFKQIDDFPSLLKEWFYIYDYLIKEEGQTKTAIFVISPYFSPKTVFITTQRLPMYELRPGRQIKIIKGMLKIRKCSYNYEKREVDLVIEIKEPLFSLRDPWGMKIIR
;
A
#
# COMPACT_ATOMS: atom_id res chain seq x y z
N MET A 1 -50.62 -0.64 16.24
CA MET A 1 -49.66 -1.72 16.58
C MET A 1 -48.58 -1.78 15.51
N LEU A 2 -47.34 -2.13 15.89
CA LEU A 2 -46.10 -2.38 15.13
C LEU A 2 -44.94 -1.47 15.60
N LYS A 3 -44.39 -1.79 16.78
CA LYS A 3 -43.17 -1.21 17.38
C LYS A 3 -41.87 -1.73 16.71
N HIS A 4 -41.95 -2.52 15.65
CA HIS A 4 -40.83 -3.25 15.03
C HIS A 4 -39.90 -2.44 14.09
N LYS A 5 -40.17 -1.15 13.86
CA LYS A 5 -39.99 -0.58 12.51
C LYS A 5 -38.59 -0.24 11.99
N ASN A 6 -37.52 -0.30 12.79
CA ASN A 6 -36.21 0.22 12.36
C ASN A 6 -34.99 -0.71 12.63
N LYS A 7 -35.17 -1.98 13.01
CA LYS A 7 -34.04 -2.91 13.25
C LYS A 7 -34.00 -4.01 12.20
N PHE A 8 -32.93 -4.05 11.41
CA PHE A 8 -32.74 -5.05 10.35
C PHE A 8 -31.51 -5.90 10.63
N ILE A 9 -31.70 -7.21 10.66
CA ILE A 9 -30.64 -8.20 10.84
C ILE A 9 -30.20 -8.65 9.45
N LEU A 10 -28.96 -8.33 9.08
CA LEU A 10 -28.43 -8.62 7.75
C LEU A 10 -27.80 -10.02 7.72
N ASP A 11 -28.16 -10.76 6.69
CA ASP A 11 -27.57 -12.05 6.37
C ASP A 11 -26.28 -11.93 5.54
N THR A 12 -25.47 -12.99 5.51
CA THR A 12 -24.23 -13.05 4.72
C THR A 12 -24.52 -12.79 3.24
N ASN A 13 -25.59 -13.39 2.70
CA ASN A 13 -25.97 -13.28 1.29
C ASN A 13 -26.33 -11.85 0.87
N PHE A 14 -26.96 -11.07 1.76
CA PHE A 14 -27.23 -9.66 1.50
C PHE A 14 -25.92 -8.88 1.33
N ILE A 15 -24.96 -9.11 2.22
CA ILE A 15 -23.69 -8.39 2.25
C ILE A 15 -22.84 -8.73 1.02
N ILE A 16 -22.82 -10.01 0.63
CA ILE A 16 -22.10 -10.49 -0.55
C ILE A 16 -22.72 -9.89 -1.81
N SER A 17 -24.01 -10.14 -2.06
CA SER A 17 -24.69 -9.69 -3.28
C SER A 17 -24.63 -8.17 -3.47
N ALA A 18 -24.74 -7.42 -2.36
CA ALA A 18 -24.74 -5.97 -2.40
C ALA A 18 -23.36 -5.33 -2.58
N PHE A 19 -22.31 -5.92 -1.99
CA PHE A 19 -21.04 -5.22 -1.78
C PHE A 19 -19.79 -6.00 -2.20
N GLU A 20 -19.87 -7.28 -2.55
CA GLU A 20 -18.68 -8.06 -2.96
C GLU A 20 -18.01 -7.47 -4.20
N LYS A 21 -18.79 -7.13 -5.22
CA LYS A 21 -18.28 -6.55 -6.48
C LYS A 21 -17.77 -5.12 -6.32
N ASN A 22 -18.28 -4.37 -5.34
CA ASN A 22 -17.89 -2.98 -5.08
C ASN A 22 -17.87 -2.68 -3.57
N PRO A 23 -16.84 -3.14 -2.83
CA PRO A 23 -16.85 -3.05 -1.37
C PRO A 23 -16.80 -1.62 -0.82
N SER A 24 -16.44 -0.63 -1.64
CA SER A 24 -16.34 0.79 -1.25
C SER A 24 -17.71 1.45 -1.09
N THR A 25 -18.73 0.91 -1.75
CA THR A 25 -20.10 1.43 -1.68
C THR A 25 -20.76 1.12 -0.34
N ILE A 26 -20.20 0.23 0.48
CA ILE A 26 -20.72 -0.09 1.80
C ILE A 26 -20.73 1.12 2.75
N ASN A 27 -19.69 1.96 2.71
CA ASN A 27 -19.61 3.17 3.53
C ASN A 27 -20.64 4.21 3.06
N ILE A 28 -20.86 4.27 1.75
CA ILE A 28 -21.88 5.12 1.12
C ILE A 28 -23.27 4.64 1.54
N PHE A 29 -23.52 3.34 1.48
CA PHE A 29 -24.75 2.70 1.93
C PHE A 29 -25.00 3.01 3.42
N ILE A 30 -24.05 2.74 4.30
CA ILE A 30 -24.20 2.96 5.75
C ILE A 30 -24.47 4.45 6.06
N LYS A 31 -23.75 5.37 5.40
CA LYS A 31 -23.99 6.81 5.56
C LYS A 31 -25.42 7.20 5.17
N LYS A 32 -25.94 6.66 4.06
CA LYS A 32 -27.33 6.89 3.62
C LYS A 32 -28.33 6.25 4.58
N ILE A 33 -28.07 5.06 5.10
CA ILE A 33 -28.92 4.36 6.08
C ILE A 33 -29.02 5.13 7.41
N ARG A 34 -27.91 5.71 7.90
CA ARG A 34 -27.90 6.53 9.13
C ARG A 34 -28.87 7.70 9.05
N SER A 35 -29.05 8.30 7.88
CA SER A 35 -30.01 9.40 7.67
C SER A 35 -31.48 8.98 7.82
N LEU A 36 -31.77 7.68 7.70
CA LEU A 36 -33.13 7.11 7.78
C LEU A 36 -33.50 6.61 9.19
N ASN A 37 -32.63 6.81 10.18
CA ASN A 37 -32.78 6.31 11.55
C ASN A 37 -33.04 4.78 11.63
N ILE A 38 -32.42 4.04 10.72
CA ILE A 38 -32.48 2.58 10.62
C ILE A 38 -31.22 1.99 11.28
N GLN A 39 -31.41 0.99 12.14
CA GLN A 39 -30.35 0.24 12.79
C GLN A 39 -30.10 -1.08 12.05
N LEU A 40 -28.88 -1.23 11.54
CA LEU A 40 -28.40 -2.49 10.97
C LEU A 40 -27.69 -3.31 12.04
N LEU A 41 -27.98 -4.61 12.06
CA LEU A 41 -27.46 -5.57 13.03
C LEU A 41 -26.91 -6.79 12.29
N ILE A 42 -25.80 -7.34 12.77
CA ILE A 42 -25.22 -8.60 12.28
C ILE A 42 -24.88 -9.46 13.49
N THR A 43 -24.98 -10.79 13.37
CA THR A 43 -24.60 -11.70 14.46
C THR A 43 -23.11 -12.02 14.43
N ASN A 44 -22.57 -12.47 15.56
CA ASN A 44 -21.21 -12.98 15.66
C ASN A 44 -20.95 -14.26 14.83
N HIS A 45 -21.98 -14.93 14.31
CA HIS A 45 -21.84 -16.08 13.42
C HIS A 45 -21.80 -15.66 11.95
N ILE A 46 -22.69 -14.76 11.54
CA ILE A 46 -22.69 -14.16 10.19
C ILE A 46 -21.41 -13.38 9.93
N ILE A 47 -20.93 -12.58 10.89
CA ILE A 47 -19.67 -11.84 10.71
C ILE A 47 -18.44 -12.75 10.51
N LYS A 48 -18.53 -14.03 10.89
CA LYS A 48 -17.46 -15.01 10.65
C LYS A 48 -17.52 -15.60 9.24
N GLU A 49 -18.67 -15.58 8.59
CA GLU A 49 -18.84 -16.00 7.19
C GLU A 49 -18.52 -14.87 6.21
N VAL A 50 -18.74 -13.61 6.63
CA VAL A 50 -18.39 -12.45 5.82
C VAL A 50 -16.87 -12.34 5.65
N ARG A 51 -16.42 -12.29 4.39
CA ARG A 51 -15.00 -12.13 4.02
C ARG A 51 -14.35 -10.96 4.75
N TRP A 52 -13.07 -11.10 5.09
CA TRP A 52 -12.39 -10.20 6.03
C TRP A 52 -12.38 -8.72 5.58
N TYR A 53 -12.27 -8.44 4.28
CA TYR A 53 -12.23 -7.07 3.74
C TYR A 53 -13.60 -6.36 3.84
N LEU A 54 -14.72 -7.09 3.65
CA LEU A 54 -16.06 -6.58 3.93
C LEU A 54 -16.26 -6.43 5.44
N ARG A 55 -15.80 -7.41 6.22
CA ARG A 55 -15.87 -7.39 7.68
C ARG A 55 -15.18 -6.16 8.28
N ARG A 56 -14.01 -5.76 7.80
CA ARG A 56 -13.28 -4.56 8.31
C ARG A 56 -14.07 -3.27 8.12
N ARG A 57 -14.88 -3.18 7.07
CA ARG A 57 -15.75 -2.01 6.77
C ARG A 57 -17.07 -2.06 7.55
N ILE A 58 -17.50 -3.25 7.93
CA ILE A 58 -18.73 -3.49 8.71
C ILE A 58 -18.51 -3.34 10.21
N ILE A 59 -17.38 -3.81 10.74
CA ILE A 59 -17.16 -4.04 12.18
C ILE A 59 -17.24 -2.76 13.03
N ASN A 60 -16.89 -1.62 12.43
CA ASN A 60 -16.93 -0.32 13.11
C ASN A 60 -18.22 0.47 12.82
N GLU A 61 -19.03 0.00 11.88
CA GLU A 61 -20.12 0.80 11.31
C GLU A 61 -21.51 0.17 11.54
N ILE A 62 -21.58 -1.16 11.68
CA ILE A 62 -22.78 -1.96 11.94
C ILE A 62 -22.68 -2.60 13.33
N THR A 63 -23.79 -2.66 14.07
CA THR A 63 -23.79 -3.23 15.42
C THR A 63 -23.73 -4.75 15.38
N ILE A 64 -22.66 -5.33 15.92
CA ILE A 64 -22.54 -6.79 16.08
C ILE A 64 -23.18 -7.24 17.39
N LYS A 65 -24.00 -8.29 17.31
CA LYS A 65 -24.65 -8.90 18.48
C LYS A 65 -24.24 -10.35 18.66
N GLU A 66 -23.90 -10.69 19.89
CA GLU A 66 -23.56 -12.06 20.25
C GLU A 66 -24.82 -12.90 20.42
N VAL A 67 -24.82 -14.06 19.75
CA VAL A 67 -25.83 -15.10 19.91
C VAL A 67 -25.12 -16.38 20.35
N SER A 68 -25.58 -16.95 21.46
CA SER A 68 -24.94 -18.14 22.02
C SER A 68 -25.36 -19.40 21.26
N THR A 69 -24.45 -20.37 21.14
CA THR A 69 -24.73 -21.67 20.52
C THR A 69 -25.83 -22.44 21.25
N LYS A 70 -25.99 -22.22 22.56
CA LYS A 70 -27.08 -22.80 23.37
C LYS A 70 -28.45 -22.34 22.90
N GLU A 71 -28.58 -21.07 22.49
CA GLU A 71 -29.84 -20.51 22.00
C GLU A 71 -30.15 -20.97 20.58
N ILE A 72 -29.12 -21.09 19.73
CA ILE A 72 -29.25 -21.66 18.39
C ILE A 72 -29.73 -23.12 18.46
N ARG A 73 -29.13 -23.94 19.35
CA ARG A 73 -29.56 -25.33 19.56
C ARG A 73 -30.99 -25.46 20.10
N LYS A 74 -31.42 -24.54 20.96
CA LYS A 74 -32.82 -24.49 21.42
C LYS A 74 -33.77 -24.21 20.26
N LEU A 75 -33.44 -23.24 19.40
CA LEU A 75 -34.23 -22.94 18.21
C LEU A 75 -34.27 -24.14 17.25
N LEU A 76 -33.14 -24.79 17.00
CA LEU A 76 -33.07 -25.98 16.17
C LEU A 76 -34.02 -27.08 16.67
N SER A 77 -34.03 -27.34 17.97
CA SER A 77 -34.96 -28.31 18.57
C SER A 77 -36.45 -27.90 18.49
N GLU A 78 -36.76 -26.60 18.39
CA GLU A 78 -38.11 -26.10 18.16
C GLU A 78 -38.54 -26.31 16.70
N ILE A 79 -37.63 -26.04 15.76
CA ILE A 79 -37.82 -26.21 14.32
C ILE A 79 -38.05 -27.70 13.98
N GLU A 80 -37.21 -28.59 14.54
CA GLU A 80 -37.34 -30.04 14.37
C GLU A 80 -38.68 -30.56 14.90
N LYS A 81 -39.15 -30.07 16.06
CA LYS A 81 -40.46 -30.44 16.62
C LYS A 81 -41.64 -29.98 15.76
N LYS A 82 -41.47 -28.92 14.97
CA LYS A 82 -42.46 -28.40 14.03
C LYS A 82 -42.39 -29.09 12.66
N GLY A 83 -41.44 -30.00 12.44
CA GLY A 83 -41.25 -30.69 11.16
C GLY A 83 -40.72 -29.79 10.03
N ILE A 84 -40.11 -28.66 10.38
CA ILE A 84 -39.58 -27.67 9.43
C ILE A 84 -38.15 -28.06 9.06
N SER A 85 -37.78 -27.90 7.79
CA SER A 85 -36.40 -28.12 7.34
C SER A 85 -35.51 -26.94 7.79
N PRO A 86 -34.47 -27.17 8.61
CA PRO A 86 -33.67 -26.07 9.16
C PRO A 86 -32.72 -25.47 8.10
N PRO A 87 -32.52 -24.14 8.10
CA PRO A 87 -31.46 -23.49 7.32
C PRO A 87 -30.07 -23.77 7.93
N HIS A 88 -29.01 -23.20 7.34
CA HIS A 88 -27.65 -23.40 7.85
C HIS A 88 -27.48 -22.83 9.27
N PHE A 89 -26.50 -23.36 10.00
CA PHE A 89 -26.31 -23.03 11.42
C PHE A 89 -26.14 -21.52 11.70
N PRO A 90 -25.41 -20.74 10.87
CA PRO A 90 -25.29 -19.29 11.07
C PRO A 90 -26.60 -18.54 10.79
N ASP A 91 -27.42 -18.99 9.85
CA ASP A 91 -28.75 -18.40 9.56
C ASP A 91 -29.69 -18.47 10.76
N LEU A 92 -29.64 -19.58 11.51
CA LEU A 92 -30.41 -19.74 12.73
C LEU A 92 -30.08 -18.66 13.77
N SER A 93 -28.84 -18.13 13.77
CA SER A 93 -28.46 -17.04 14.66
C SER A 93 -29.21 -15.74 14.34
N ASN A 94 -29.52 -15.48 13.07
CA ASN A 94 -30.31 -14.31 12.63
C ASN A 94 -31.74 -14.41 13.15
N ILE A 95 -32.36 -15.59 13.08
CA ILE A 95 -33.72 -15.84 13.60
C ILE A 95 -33.76 -15.63 15.12
N VAL A 96 -32.77 -16.16 15.86
CA VAL A 96 -32.69 -15.95 17.32
C VAL A 96 -32.58 -14.47 17.66
N LEU A 97 -31.74 -13.72 16.95
CA LEU A 97 -31.55 -12.30 17.20
C LEU A 97 -32.81 -11.49 16.85
N ALA A 98 -33.46 -11.80 15.73
CA ALA A 98 -34.69 -11.16 15.30
C ALA A 98 -35.82 -11.33 16.33
N ARG A 99 -36.00 -12.53 16.89
CA ARG A 99 -36.96 -12.79 17.97
C ARG A 99 -36.65 -12.01 19.24
N LYS A 100 -35.37 -11.93 19.64
CA LYS A 100 -34.95 -11.21 20.85
C LYS A 100 -35.14 -9.70 20.75
N LEU A 101 -34.86 -9.12 19.59
CA LEU A 101 -34.82 -7.68 19.39
C LEU A 101 -36.06 -7.13 18.68
N GLU A 102 -37.04 -7.99 18.41
CA GLU A 102 -38.24 -7.67 17.64
C GLU A 102 -37.90 -7.07 16.26
N GLY A 103 -36.83 -7.57 15.64
CA GLY A 103 -36.29 -7.06 14.36
C GLY A 103 -36.71 -7.89 13.14
N THR A 104 -36.32 -7.41 11.96
CA THR A 104 -36.63 -8.06 10.66
C THR A 104 -35.36 -8.65 10.05
N VAL A 105 -35.41 -9.91 9.58
CA VAL A 105 -34.29 -10.56 8.88
C VAL A 105 -34.27 -10.11 7.42
N VAL A 106 -33.09 -9.84 6.87
CA VAL A 106 -32.87 -9.50 5.45
C VAL A 106 -31.96 -10.55 4.84
N THR A 107 -32.47 -11.32 3.87
CA THR A 107 -31.74 -12.41 3.22
C THR A 107 -32.22 -12.62 1.79
N SER A 108 -31.41 -13.29 0.98
CA SER A 108 -31.81 -13.82 -0.34
C SER A 108 -31.97 -15.34 -0.34
N ASP A 109 -31.70 -16.02 0.79
CA ASP A 109 -31.86 -17.47 0.90
C ASP A 109 -33.34 -17.85 1.12
N LEU A 110 -33.91 -18.56 0.14
CA LEU A 110 -35.29 -19.02 0.16
C LEU A 110 -35.59 -19.97 1.33
N GLN A 111 -34.62 -20.77 1.80
CA GLN A 111 -34.80 -21.68 2.93
C GLN A 111 -34.92 -20.91 4.25
N LEU A 112 -34.10 -19.87 4.42
CA LEU A 112 -34.18 -18.97 5.58
C LEU A 112 -35.47 -18.15 5.57
N VAL A 113 -35.94 -17.69 4.39
CA VAL A 113 -37.22 -16.99 4.24
C VAL A 113 -38.39 -17.87 4.67
N LYS A 114 -38.50 -19.08 4.11
CA LYS A 114 -39.55 -20.05 4.45
C LYS A 114 -39.57 -20.35 5.95
N THR A 115 -38.39 -20.58 6.53
CA THR A 115 -38.27 -20.87 7.96
C THR A 115 -38.68 -19.67 8.82
N CYS A 116 -38.35 -18.44 8.42
CA CYS A 116 -38.81 -17.23 9.12
C CYS A 116 -40.34 -17.09 9.07
N GLU A 117 -40.97 -17.30 7.90
CA GLU A 117 -42.43 -17.21 7.72
C GLU A 117 -43.18 -18.23 8.58
N GLU A 118 -42.75 -19.49 8.57
CA GLU A 118 -43.34 -20.57 9.37
C GLU A 118 -43.16 -20.35 10.88
N LEU A 119 -42.11 -19.65 11.29
CA LEU A 119 -41.84 -19.29 12.68
C LEU A 119 -42.45 -17.94 13.10
N GLY A 120 -43.15 -17.24 12.20
CA GLY A 120 -43.75 -15.92 12.44
C GLY A 120 -42.74 -14.81 12.70
N VAL A 121 -41.51 -14.94 12.17
CA VAL A 121 -40.44 -13.94 12.28
C VAL A 121 -40.48 -13.04 11.05
N PRO A 122 -40.54 -11.70 11.19
CA PRO A 122 -40.52 -10.80 10.05
C PRO A 122 -39.27 -10.97 9.18
N VAL A 123 -39.45 -11.13 7.87
CA VAL A 123 -38.37 -11.30 6.90
C VAL A 123 -38.61 -10.46 5.64
N HIS A 124 -37.53 -9.97 5.04
CA HIS A 124 -37.52 -9.33 3.73
C HIS A 124 -36.50 -10.01 2.83
N MET A 125 -36.87 -10.20 1.57
CA MET A 125 -35.91 -10.43 0.49
C MET A 125 -34.95 -9.24 0.39
N SER A 126 -33.68 -9.49 0.07
CA SER A 126 -32.64 -8.46 -0.04
C SER A 126 -33.03 -7.34 -1.02
N SER A 127 -33.52 -7.70 -2.21
CA SER A 127 -34.02 -6.74 -3.20
C SER A 127 -35.20 -5.91 -2.68
N SER A 128 -36.16 -6.55 -1.99
CA SER A 128 -37.30 -5.87 -1.38
C SER A 128 -36.91 -4.89 -0.27
N PHE A 129 -35.88 -5.23 0.50
CA PHE A 129 -35.31 -4.33 1.51
C PHE A 129 -34.68 -3.09 0.86
N VAL A 130 -33.91 -3.25 -0.22
CA VAL A 130 -33.31 -2.10 -0.93
C VAL A 130 -34.38 -1.22 -1.59
N PHE A 131 -35.44 -1.81 -2.15
CA PHE A 131 -36.58 -1.07 -2.66
C PHE A 131 -37.28 -0.26 -1.54
N PHE A 132 -37.47 -0.85 -0.37
CA PHE A 132 -38.00 -0.15 0.81
C PHE A 132 -37.13 1.05 1.23
N LEU A 133 -35.80 0.92 1.16
CA LEU A 133 -34.88 2.01 1.47
C LEU A 133 -34.98 3.14 0.45
N LYS A 134 -35.05 2.83 -0.84
CA LYS A 134 -35.26 3.80 -1.92
C LYS A 134 -36.51 4.67 -1.69
N GLU A 135 -37.63 4.05 -1.31
CA GLU A 135 -38.90 4.78 -1.08
C GLU A 135 -38.85 5.69 0.16
N LYS A 136 -37.95 5.41 1.11
CA LYS A 136 -37.77 6.25 2.31
C LYS A 136 -36.89 7.47 2.10
N VAL A 137 -36.15 7.55 0.98
CA VAL A 137 -35.23 8.65 0.73
C VAL A 137 -35.85 9.68 -0.19
N ASN A 138 -35.64 10.96 0.11
CA ASN A 138 -36.21 12.07 -0.67
C ASN A 138 -35.24 12.65 -1.71
N ASN A 139 -33.92 12.49 -1.52
CA ASN A 139 -32.90 13.02 -2.42
C ASN A 139 -32.73 12.15 -3.68
N PHE A 140 -32.63 12.80 -4.84
CA PHE A 140 -32.44 12.16 -6.14
C PHE A 140 -31.15 11.32 -6.23
N GLU A 141 -30.03 11.81 -5.69
CA GLU A 141 -28.75 11.09 -5.73
C GLU A 141 -28.78 9.79 -4.90
N ASP A 142 -29.47 9.81 -3.76
CA ASP A 142 -29.64 8.62 -2.93
C ASP A 142 -30.60 7.61 -3.59
N LYS A 143 -31.68 8.09 -4.22
CA LYS A 143 -32.57 7.23 -5.01
C LYS A 143 -31.85 6.56 -6.17
N LYS A 144 -30.95 7.27 -6.85
CA LYS A 144 -30.12 6.71 -7.93
C LYS A 144 -29.21 5.59 -7.39
N PHE A 145 -28.54 5.84 -6.27
CA PHE A 145 -27.70 4.82 -5.62
C PHE A 145 -28.49 3.57 -5.23
N PHE A 146 -29.66 3.72 -4.59
CA PHE A 146 -30.48 2.56 -4.21
C PHE A 146 -31.12 1.86 -5.41
N ASN A 147 -31.35 2.53 -6.54
CA ASN A 147 -31.75 1.88 -7.80
C ASN A 147 -30.64 0.97 -8.34
N GLU A 148 -29.41 1.48 -8.44
CA GLU A 148 -28.28 0.68 -8.91
C GLU A 148 -28.03 -0.54 -8.00
N LEU A 149 -28.12 -0.34 -6.68
CA LEU A 149 -27.99 -1.42 -5.71
C LEU A 149 -29.13 -2.45 -5.80
N TYR A 150 -30.37 -1.98 -6.05
CA TYR A 150 -31.53 -2.85 -6.25
C TYR A 150 -31.35 -3.74 -7.49
N ASP A 151 -30.90 -3.17 -8.61
CA ASP A 151 -30.71 -3.91 -9.85
C ASP A 151 -29.61 -4.98 -9.70
N ILE A 152 -28.52 -4.67 -8.99
CA ILE A 152 -27.44 -5.62 -8.69
C ILE A 152 -27.97 -6.82 -7.89
N ILE A 153 -28.64 -6.54 -6.76
CA ILE A 153 -29.12 -7.60 -5.86
C ILE A 153 -30.22 -8.42 -6.51
N LEU A 154 -31.14 -7.78 -7.25
CA LEU A 154 -32.21 -8.47 -7.96
C LEU A 154 -31.63 -9.37 -9.07
N SER A 155 -30.61 -8.90 -9.79
CA SER A 155 -29.93 -9.70 -10.81
C SER A 155 -29.28 -10.95 -10.20
N ASP A 156 -28.58 -10.82 -9.07
CA ASP A 156 -27.96 -11.96 -8.39
C ASP A 156 -29.03 -12.92 -7.80
N GLU A 157 -30.13 -12.41 -7.22
CA GLU A 157 -31.27 -13.23 -6.77
C GLU A 157 -31.92 -14.04 -7.91
N ILE A 158 -32.10 -13.40 -9.08
CA ILE A 158 -32.65 -14.06 -10.27
C ILE A 158 -31.67 -15.12 -10.79
N MET A 159 -30.36 -14.83 -10.86
CA MET A 159 -29.36 -15.80 -11.32
C MET A 159 -29.32 -17.04 -10.42
N HIS A 160 -29.27 -16.87 -9.10
CA HIS A 160 -29.29 -17.99 -8.17
C HIS A 160 -30.60 -18.81 -8.22
N SER A 161 -31.73 -18.15 -8.48
CA SER A 161 -33.01 -18.84 -8.68
C SER A 161 -33.05 -19.64 -10.00
N VAL A 162 -32.31 -19.20 -11.02
CA VAL A 162 -32.18 -19.91 -12.31
C VAL A 162 -31.27 -21.12 -12.18
N GLU A 163 -30.19 -21.03 -11.40
CA GLU A 163 -29.21 -22.12 -11.16
C GLU A 163 -29.80 -23.32 -10.38
N GLN A 164 -30.85 -23.12 -9.58
CA GLN A 164 -31.43 -24.18 -8.71
C GLN A 164 -32.64 -24.94 -9.31
N SER A 165 -32.93 -24.80 -10.61
CA SER A 165 -34.20 -25.25 -11.20
C SER A 165 -34.18 -26.62 -11.90
N GLU A 166 -34.10 -27.72 -11.14
CA GLU A 166 -34.71 -29.01 -11.54
C GLU A 166 -36.14 -29.12 -10.98
N THR A 167 -37.08 -28.26 -11.41
CA THR A 167 -38.54 -28.55 -11.50
C THR A 167 -39.35 -27.32 -11.99
N TYR A 168 -40.01 -27.46 -13.15
CA TYR A 168 -41.06 -26.62 -13.76
C TYR A 168 -40.71 -25.36 -14.61
N ASN A 169 -40.49 -25.64 -15.91
CA ASN A 169 -40.94 -24.99 -17.16
C ASN A 169 -40.59 -23.51 -17.54
N PRO A 170 -39.38 -23.27 -18.10
CA PRO A 170 -38.85 -21.98 -18.62
C PRO A 170 -39.24 -21.68 -20.09
N VAL A 171 -40.30 -22.29 -20.57
CA VAL A 171 -40.72 -22.19 -21.96
C VAL A 171 -41.68 -21.03 -22.13
N TYR A 172 -41.28 -20.05 -22.90
CA TYR A 172 -41.68 -20.06 -24.30
C TYR A 172 -41.32 -18.69 -24.87
N ARG A 173 -41.39 -17.64 -24.05
CA ARG A 173 -41.42 -16.26 -24.56
C ARG A 173 -40.09 -15.52 -24.53
N ILE A 174 -39.22 -15.75 -23.54
CA ILE A 174 -37.89 -15.11 -23.53
C ILE A 174 -36.98 -15.74 -24.59
N LYS A 175 -37.19 -17.04 -24.89
CA LYS A 175 -36.53 -17.80 -25.96
C LYS A 175 -36.71 -17.16 -27.35
N GLU A 176 -37.86 -16.55 -27.64
CA GLU A 176 -38.14 -15.85 -28.91
C GLU A 176 -37.41 -14.50 -29.05
N ILE A 177 -37.20 -13.79 -27.93
CA ILE A 177 -36.65 -12.41 -27.95
C ILE A 177 -35.14 -12.38 -28.24
N GLN A 178 -34.36 -13.37 -27.80
CA GLN A 178 -32.91 -13.36 -28.06
C GLN A 178 -32.46 -14.27 -29.22
N LEU A 179 -33.31 -15.18 -29.72
CA LEU A 179 -33.12 -15.74 -31.07
C LEU A 179 -33.02 -14.63 -32.14
N HIS A 180 -33.57 -13.45 -31.86
CA HIS A 180 -33.42 -12.24 -32.67
C HIS A 180 -32.04 -11.55 -32.51
N ALA A 181 -31.43 -11.61 -31.32
CA ALA A 181 -30.07 -11.11 -31.04
C ALA A 181 -28.98 -12.05 -31.61
N ILE A 182 -29.27 -13.35 -31.66
CA ILE A 182 -28.40 -14.40 -32.24
C ILE A 182 -28.18 -14.22 -33.75
N LYS A 183 -29.14 -13.65 -34.49
CA LYS A 183 -28.99 -13.38 -35.94
C LYS A 183 -28.07 -12.19 -36.28
N VAL A 184 -27.86 -11.28 -35.33
CA VAL A 184 -27.02 -10.08 -35.51
C VAL A 184 -25.53 -10.39 -35.25
N LEU A 185 -25.23 -11.42 -34.46
CA LEU A 185 -23.86 -11.79 -34.06
C LEU A 185 -23.19 -12.85 -34.98
N GLN A 186 -23.83 -13.23 -36.10
CA GLN A 186 -23.36 -14.25 -37.07
C GLN A 186 -22.29 -13.78 -38.08
N LYS A 187 -21.51 -12.73 -37.82
CA LYS A 187 -20.53 -12.20 -38.79
C LYS A 187 -19.12 -11.88 -38.28
N LEU A 188 -18.58 -12.64 -37.34
CA LEU A 188 -17.12 -12.65 -37.06
C LEU A 188 -16.65 -14.07 -36.69
N PRO A 189 -15.46 -14.52 -37.14
CA PRO A 189 -15.02 -15.91 -36.97
C PRO A 189 -14.69 -16.20 -35.50
N LYS A 190 -15.49 -17.06 -34.88
CA LYS A 190 -15.22 -17.65 -33.56
C LYS A 190 -14.31 -18.86 -33.71
N ILE A 191 -13.10 -18.79 -33.16
CA ILE A 191 -12.40 -19.97 -32.67
C ILE A 191 -13.09 -20.36 -31.37
N SER A 192 -13.72 -21.52 -31.37
CA SER A 192 -14.43 -22.10 -30.23
C SER A 192 -13.45 -22.54 -29.13
N PRO A 193 -13.65 -22.16 -27.86
CA PRO A 193 -13.09 -22.92 -26.76
C PRO A 193 -13.92 -24.20 -26.60
N ASN A 194 -13.24 -25.33 -26.65
CA ASN A 194 -13.80 -26.62 -26.28
C ASN A 194 -14.36 -26.57 -24.85
N LYS A 195 -15.46 -27.31 -24.66
CA LYS A 195 -16.01 -27.68 -23.35
C LYS A 195 -14.87 -28.08 -22.40
N THR A 196 -14.63 -27.29 -21.36
CA THR A 196 -13.95 -27.81 -20.17
C THR A 196 -14.98 -28.60 -19.37
N GLN A 197 -14.66 -29.87 -19.18
CA GLN A 197 -15.25 -30.76 -18.19
C GLN A 197 -15.36 -30.02 -16.85
N GLU A 198 -16.46 -30.22 -16.13
CA GLU A 198 -16.57 -29.88 -14.71
C GLU A 198 -15.41 -30.54 -13.97
N MET A 199 -14.35 -29.76 -13.69
CA MET A 199 -13.30 -30.19 -12.80
C MET A 199 -13.85 -30.06 -11.39
N PHE A 200 -14.10 -31.19 -10.73
CA PHE A 200 -14.26 -31.22 -9.28
C PHE A 200 -12.94 -30.76 -8.65
N PHE A 201 -12.89 -29.48 -8.27
CA PHE A 201 -11.81 -28.91 -7.47
C PHE A 201 -11.97 -29.33 -6.00
N LEU A 202 -10.86 -29.61 -5.34
CA LEU A 202 -10.83 -29.80 -3.89
C LEU A 202 -11.24 -28.50 -3.19
N LYS A 203 -11.66 -28.59 -1.93
CA LYS A 203 -12.06 -27.39 -1.14
C LYS A 203 -10.89 -26.39 -1.06
N GLU A 204 -9.69 -26.90 -0.83
CA GLU A 204 -8.42 -26.18 -0.75
C GLU A 204 -8.02 -25.57 -2.10
N GLU A 205 -8.42 -26.19 -3.22
CA GLU A 205 -8.26 -25.61 -4.56
C GLU A 205 -9.17 -24.39 -4.75
N ASN A 206 -10.44 -24.48 -4.32
CA ASN A 206 -11.36 -23.34 -4.38
C ASN A 206 -10.92 -22.21 -3.43
N GLU A 207 -10.50 -22.53 -2.21
CA GLU A 207 -9.97 -21.54 -1.25
C GLU A 207 -8.73 -20.82 -1.81
N LEU A 208 -7.82 -21.56 -2.45
CA LEU A 208 -6.64 -20.99 -3.07
C LEU A 208 -6.99 -20.13 -4.30
N LEU A 209 -7.96 -20.55 -5.10
CA LEU A 209 -8.43 -19.79 -6.28
C LEU A 209 -9.09 -18.48 -5.86
N ASP A 210 -9.93 -18.50 -4.82
CA ASP A 210 -10.57 -17.31 -4.26
C ASP A 210 -9.54 -16.31 -3.74
N LEU A 211 -8.55 -16.80 -2.98
CA LEU A 211 -7.45 -15.97 -2.47
C LEU A 211 -6.61 -15.37 -3.62
N ILE A 212 -6.32 -16.15 -4.67
CA ILE A 212 -5.61 -15.65 -5.86
C ILE A 212 -6.39 -14.52 -6.53
N ASN A 213 -7.69 -14.71 -6.76
CA ASN A 213 -8.53 -13.69 -7.39
C ASN A 213 -8.61 -12.41 -6.54
N GLU A 214 -8.67 -12.55 -5.21
CA GLU A 214 -8.66 -11.43 -4.27
C GLU A 214 -7.34 -10.63 -4.37
N ILE A 215 -6.20 -11.32 -4.37
CA ILE A 215 -4.89 -10.68 -4.48
C ILE A 215 -4.74 -9.98 -5.83
N GLU A 216 -5.14 -10.62 -6.94
CA GLU A 216 -5.08 -10.00 -8.26
C GLU A 216 -5.93 -8.72 -8.34
N PHE A 217 -7.06 -8.68 -7.64
CA PHE A 217 -7.90 -7.50 -7.54
C PHE A 217 -7.27 -6.37 -6.71
N GLU A 218 -6.62 -6.69 -5.58
CA GLU A 218 -6.00 -5.68 -4.69
C GLU A 218 -4.59 -5.24 -5.15
N MET A 219 -3.91 -6.00 -6.01
CA MET A 219 -2.57 -5.66 -6.48
C MET A 219 -2.40 -4.23 -7.02
N PRO A 220 -3.33 -3.66 -7.82
CA PRO A 220 -3.27 -2.26 -8.22
C PRO A 220 -3.24 -1.27 -7.04
N ASN A 221 -3.96 -1.57 -5.95
CA ASN A 221 -3.94 -0.75 -4.75
C ASN A 221 -2.59 -0.84 -4.04
N TYR A 222 -2.01 -2.04 -3.94
CA TYR A 222 -0.67 -2.21 -3.36
C TYR A 222 0.40 -1.47 -4.17
N ILE A 223 0.34 -1.54 -5.50
CA ILE A 223 1.24 -0.77 -6.38
C ILE A 223 1.08 0.74 -6.12
N THR A 224 -0.14 1.23 -5.98
CA THR A 224 -0.40 2.65 -5.69
C THR A 224 0.14 3.07 -4.33
N GLN A 225 -0.04 2.24 -3.29
CA GLN A 225 0.51 2.50 -1.95
C GLN A 225 2.04 2.55 -1.95
N ILE A 226 2.69 1.65 -2.70
CA ILE A 226 4.15 1.64 -2.89
C ILE A 226 4.60 2.92 -3.59
N GLN A 227 3.92 3.32 -4.67
CA GLN A 227 4.25 4.54 -5.43
C GLN A 227 4.10 5.80 -4.59
N ASP A 228 3.06 5.87 -3.75
CA ASP A 228 2.79 6.99 -2.86
C ASP A 228 3.66 7.02 -1.60
N GLY A 229 4.38 5.93 -1.31
CA GLY A 229 5.19 5.78 -0.09
C GLY A 229 4.38 5.78 1.22
N LYS A 230 3.06 5.53 1.16
CA LYS A 230 2.16 5.60 2.32
C LYS A 230 2.08 4.27 3.05
N ASP A 231 2.16 4.33 4.37
CA ASP A 231 1.94 3.20 5.30
C ASP A 231 2.71 1.91 4.95
N LEU A 232 3.92 2.06 4.40
CA LEU A 232 4.75 0.95 3.92
C LEU A 232 5.04 -0.11 4.99
N GLU A 233 5.20 0.26 6.26
CA GLU A 233 5.39 -0.70 7.36
C GLU A 233 4.14 -1.58 7.57
N THR A 234 2.95 -1.03 7.34
CA THR A 234 1.70 -1.79 7.42
C THR A 234 1.57 -2.71 6.20
N LEU A 235 1.91 -2.20 5.03
CA LEU A 235 1.90 -2.96 3.78
C LEU A 235 2.92 -4.13 3.81
N GLU A 236 4.09 -3.94 4.43
CA GLU A 236 5.10 -4.99 4.62
C GLU A 236 4.51 -6.19 5.39
N VAL A 237 3.81 -5.91 6.50
CA VAL A 237 3.14 -6.93 7.32
C VAL A 237 2.03 -7.61 6.52
N GLU A 238 1.21 -6.83 5.82
CA GLU A 238 0.09 -7.36 5.02
C GLU A 238 0.57 -8.32 3.92
N LEU A 239 1.55 -7.91 3.10
CA LEU A 239 2.09 -8.75 2.03
C LEU A 239 2.71 -10.04 2.57
N LYS A 240 3.38 -9.96 3.73
CA LYS A 240 3.96 -11.12 4.40
C LYS A 240 2.90 -12.08 4.92
N ASP A 241 1.82 -11.57 5.51
CA ASP A 241 0.72 -12.38 6.00
C ASP A 241 -0.02 -13.07 4.85
N ILE A 242 -0.25 -12.37 3.73
CA ILE A 242 -0.82 -12.95 2.51
C ILE A 242 0.08 -14.06 1.99
N TYR A 243 1.40 -13.83 1.87
CA TYR A 243 2.34 -14.84 1.42
C TYR A 243 2.30 -16.11 2.29
N ASN A 244 2.24 -15.95 3.62
CA ASN A 244 2.14 -17.06 4.56
C ASN A 244 0.81 -17.82 4.41
N GLN A 245 -0.31 -17.12 4.25
CA GLN A 245 -1.61 -17.76 4.03
C GLN A 245 -1.63 -18.62 2.75
N ILE A 246 -1.06 -18.12 1.65
CA ILE A 246 -0.93 -18.92 0.42
C ILE A 246 -0.05 -20.14 0.66
N ASN A 247 1.05 -20.01 1.41
CA ASN A 247 1.92 -21.15 1.74
C ASN A 247 1.18 -22.21 2.57
N ASP A 248 0.41 -21.81 3.56
CA ASP A 248 -0.35 -22.72 4.41
C ASP A 248 -1.38 -23.51 3.59
N ILE A 249 -2.15 -22.82 2.73
CA ILE A 249 -3.15 -23.47 1.86
C ILE A 249 -2.45 -24.37 0.84
N VAL A 250 -1.36 -23.92 0.21
CA VAL A 250 -0.60 -24.73 -0.75
C VAL A 250 -0.03 -25.98 -0.09
N TRP A 251 0.46 -25.88 1.15
CA TRP A 251 0.97 -27.03 1.89
C TRP A 251 -0.15 -28.05 2.18
N GLN A 252 -1.31 -27.58 2.65
CA GLN A 252 -2.49 -28.43 2.86
C GLN A 252 -2.92 -29.11 1.56
N LEU A 253 -2.96 -28.36 0.47
CA LEU A 253 -3.34 -28.86 -0.85
C LEU A 253 -2.34 -29.89 -1.38
N GLN A 254 -1.02 -29.67 -1.20
CA GLN A 254 0.02 -30.62 -1.60
C GLN A 254 -0.08 -31.95 -0.85
N LEU A 255 -0.41 -31.93 0.45
CA LEU A 255 -0.64 -33.15 1.22
C LEU A 255 -1.81 -33.99 0.68
N GLN A 256 -2.84 -33.32 0.19
CA GLN A 256 -4.03 -33.98 -0.35
C GLN A 256 -3.85 -34.45 -1.79
N LEU A 257 -3.11 -33.72 -2.61
CA LEU A 257 -3.02 -33.97 -4.05
C LEU A 257 -2.27 -35.26 -4.41
N LYS A 258 -1.36 -35.78 -3.57
CA LYS A 258 -0.53 -37.01 -3.74
C LYS A 258 0.09 -37.21 -5.14
N THR A 259 -0.71 -37.50 -6.17
CA THR A 259 -0.32 -37.73 -7.58
C THR A 259 -1.07 -36.87 -8.61
N ARG A 260 -2.10 -36.10 -8.22
CA ARG A 260 -2.91 -35.24 -9.10
C ARG A 260 -2.18 -33.92 -9.36
N LYS A 261 -2.05 -33.54 -10.63
CA LYS A 261 -1.59 -32.19 -11.02
C LYS A 261 -2.74 -31.19 -10.84
N SER A 262 -2.47 -30.08 -10.15
CA SER A 262 -3.41 -28.97 -9.98
C SER A 262 -2.94 -27.76 -10.77
N LEU A 263 -3.83 -27.19 -11.59
CA LEU A 263 -3.57 -25.93 -12.31
C LEU A 263 -3.54 -24.72 -11.36
N ILE A 264 -4.23 -24.82 -10.22
CA ILE A 264 -4.33 -23.76 -9.23
C ILE A 264 -3.01 -23.63 -8.45
N LEU A 265 -2.28 -24.73 -8.24
CA LEU A 265 -0.91 -24.67 -7.74
C LEU A 265 0.00 -23.84 -8.64
N SER A 266 -0.11 -23.97 -9.97
CA SER A 266 0.69 -23.16 -10.90
C SER A 266 0.33 -21.67 -10.83
N ALA A 267 -0.96 -21.33 -10.73
CA ALA A 267 -1.39 -19.95 -10.52
C ALA A 267 -0.87 -19.38 -9.18
N SER A 268 -0.86 -20.20 -8.12
CA SER A 268 -0.34 -19.78 -6.81
C SER A 268 1.14 -19.41 -6.84
N ILE A 269 1.96 -20.10 -7.65
CA ILE A 269 3.38 -19.81 -7.80
C ILE A 269 3.57 -18.40 -8.37
N ARG A 270 2.81 -18.05 -9.41
CA ARG A 270 2.86 -16.70 -10.01
C ARG A 270 2.48 -15.62 -9.00
N ILE A 271 1.40 -15.83 -8.23
CA ILE A 271 0.95 -14.86 -7.23
C ILE A 271 1.95 -14.71 -6.08
N LYS A 272 2.50 -15.83 -5.58
CA LYS A 272 3.59 -15.80 -4.58
C LYS A 272 4.76 -14.97 -5.06
N ALA A 273 5.21 -15.18 -6.29
CA ALA A 273 6.32 -14.43 -6.86
C ALA A 273 6.03 -12.93 -6.95
N ARG A 274 4.82 -12.54 -7.35
CA ARG A 274 4.40 -11.13 -7.41
C ARG A 274 4.32 -10.48 -6.04
N ILE A 275 3.80 -11.18 -5.02
CA ILE A 275 3.77 -10.68 -3.64
C ILE A 275 5.20 -10.49 -3.11
N LEU A 276 6.07 -11.48 -3.29
CA LEU A 276 7.47 -11.37 -2.86
C LEU A 276 8.20 -10.24 -3.59
N PHE A 277 7.90 -10.02 -4.87
CA PHE A 277 8.46 -8.90 -5.62
C PHE A 277 7.98 -7.55 -5.06
N ALA A 278 6.67 -7.40 -4.80
CA ALA A 278 6.12 -6.22 -4.15
C ALA A 278 6.72 -5.99 -2.74
N LEU A 279 6.83 -7.06 -1.94
CA LEU A 279 7.46 -7.04 -0.63
C LEU A 279 8.93 -6.60 -0.72
N SER A 280 9.66 -7.08 -1.73
CA SER A 280 11.04 -6.65 -1.98
C SER A 280 11.14 -5.15 -2.25
N ILE A 281 10.18 -4.58 -3.00
CA ILE A 281 10.15 -3.12 -3.23
C ILE A 281 9.85 -2.36 -1.93
N VAL A 282 8.93 -2.85 -1.11
CA VAL A 282 8.60 -2.27 0.21
C VAL A 282 9.82 -2.32 1.13
N GLU A 283 10.45 -3.47 1.28
CA GLU A 283 11.64 -3.67 2.12
C GLU A 283 12.83 -2.84 1.63
N PHE A 284 13.01 -2.72 0.31
CA PHE A 284 14.00 -1.83 -0.28
C PHE A 284 13.73 -0.37 0.07
N THR A 285 12.46 0.07 -0.06
CA THR A 285 12.05 1.45 0.23
C THR A 285 12.20 1.77 1.71
N LEU A 286 11.93 0.82 2.60
CA LEU A 286 12.17 0.89 4.04
C LEU A 286 13.66 0.76 4.43
N LEU A 287 14.55 0.50 3.45
CA LEU A 287 15.99 0.25 3.63
C LEU A 287 16.30 -0.96 4.54
N ASN A 288 15.39 -1.93 4.61
CA ASN A 288 15.58 -3.15 5.39
C ASN A 288 16.29 -4.23 4.56
N PHE A 289 17.60 -4.00 4.32
CA PHE A 289 18.39 -4.82 3.39
C PHE A 289 18.56 -6.28 3.84
N GLU A 290 18.48 -6.57 5.14
CA GLU A 290 18.54 -7.94 5.66
C GLU A 290 17.28 -8.73 5.28
N LYS A 291 16.09 -8.14 5.51
CA LYS A 291 14.84 -8.76 5.08
C LYS A 291 14.76 -8.87 3.55
N LEU A 292 15.14 -7.80 2.86
CA LEU A 292 15.18 -7.77 1.40
C LEU A 292 16.04 -8.88 0.80
N GLU A 293 17.23 -9.13 1.35
CA GLU A 293 18.09 -10.23 0.89
C GLU A 293 17.38 -11.59 1.01
N ASN A 294 16.73 -11.84 2.16
CA ASN A 294 15.97 -13.06 2.37
C ASN A 294 14.81 -13.20 1.37
N THR A 295 14.03 -12.14 1.19
CA THR A 295 12.89 -12.11 0.25
C THR A 295 13.36 -12.34 -1.19
N LEU A 296 14.43 -11.67 -1.63
CA LEU A 296 15.02 -11.84 -2.95
C LEU A 296 15.58 -13.26 -3.17
N ASN A 297 16.12 -13.90 -2.14
CA ASN A 297 16.60 -15.28 -2.22
C ASN A 297 15.44 -16.27 -2.43
N ILE A 298 14.37 -16.15 -1.64
CA ILE A 298 13.15 -16.97 -1.79
C ILE A 298 12.55 -16.76 -3.19
N LEU A 299 12.40 -15.50 -3.62
CA LEU A 299 11.86 -15.19 -4.93
C LEU A 299 12.71 -15.81 -6.05
N SER A 300 14.03 -15.81 -5.91
CA SER A 300 14.93 -16.38 -6.93
C SER A 300 14.89 -17.90 -7.00
N GLU A 301 14.63 -18.56 -5.88
CA GLU A 301 14.35 -20.00 -5.85
C GLU A 301 13.05 -20.33 -6.61
N ILE A 302 12.02 -19.51 -6.44
CA ILE A 302 10.75 -19.64 -7.19
C ILE A 302 11.00 -19.43 -8.69
N VAL A 303 11.73 -18.38 -9.08
CA VAL A 303 12.06 -18.12 -10.49
C VAL A 303 12.89 -19.24 -11.11
N SER A 304 13.83 -19.82 -10.36
CA SER A 304 14.68 -20.91 -10.86
C SER A 304 13.93 -22.23 -10.99
N SER A 305 13.00 -22.52 -10.06
CA SER A 305 12.23 -23.76 -10.06
C SER A 305 11.05 -23.76 -11.03
N SER A 306 10.47 -22.60 -11.34
CA SER A 306 9.27 -22.46 -12.18
C SER A 306 9.37 -21.31 -13.20
N PRO A 307 10.39 -21.28 -14.07
CA PRO A 307 10.72 -20.13 -14.90
C PRO A 307 9.58 -19.71 -15.85
N ASP A 308 8.86 -20.66 -16.44
CA ASP A 308 7.78 -20.38 -17.38
C ASP A 308 6.62 -19.59 -16.74
N MET A 309 6.36 -19.80 -15.44
CA MET A 309 5.21 -19.24 -14.72
C MET A 309 5.43 -17.78 -14.30
N VAL A 310 6.69 -17.36 -14.18
CA VAL A 310 7.13 -16.06 -13.63
C VAL A 310 8.08 -15.32 -14.57
N SER A 311 8.06 -15.70 -15.85
CA SER A 311 8.86 -15.08 -16.91
C SER A 311 8.63 -13.57 -17.03
N ASP A 312 7.43 -13.10 -16.69
CA ASP A 312 7.06 -11.68 -16.65
C ASP A 312 7.85 -10.88 -15.61
N LEU A 313 8.30 -11.51 -14.52
CA LEU A 313 9.06 -10.87 -13.44
C LEU A 313 10.58 -10.99 -13.60
N PHE A 314 11.06 -11.85 -14.51
CA PHE A 314 12.47 -12.22 -14.55
C PHE A 314 13.39 -11.00 -14.70
N MET A 315 13.15 -10.15 -15.71
CA MET A 315 14.01 -9.00 -15.98
C MET A 315 13.97 -7.96 -14.87
N ASP A 316 12.78 -7.68 -14.33
CA ASP A 316 12.59 -6.70 -13.26
C ASP A 316 13.22 -7.18 -11.93
N LEU A 317 13.18 -8.49 -11.66
CA LEU A 317 13.90 -9.11 -10.54
C LEU A 317 15.42 -8.98 -10.68
N GLN A 318 15.98 -9.27 -11.87
CA GLN A 318 17.42 -9.12 -12.08
C GLN A 318 17.84 -7.65 -11.90
N PHE A 319 17.04 -6.71 -12.41
CA PHE A 319 17.31 -5.29 -12.23
C PHE A 319 17.25 -4.87 -10.75
N LEU A 320 16.23 -5.30 -10.01
CA LEU A 320 16.15 -5.03 -8.57
C LEU A 320 17.34 -5.61 -7.80
N ARG A 321 17.81 -6.80 -8.18
CA ARG A 321 19.04 -7.40 -7.62
C ARG A 321 20.29 -6.58 -7.93
N MET A 322 20.41 -6.05 -9.16
CA MET A 322 21.53 -5.16 -9.50
C MET A 322 21.55 -3.92 -8.59
N VAL A 323 20.39 -3.27 -8.42
CA VAL A 323 20.24 -2.11 -7.53
C VAL A 323 20.56 -2.48 -6.08
N PHE A 324 20.05 -3.62 -5.59
CA PHE A 324 20.34 -4.12 -4.25
C PHE A 324 21.84 -4.36 -4.02
N LEU A 325 22.51 -5.05 -4.95
CA LEU A 325 23.95 -5.34 -4.86
C LEU A 325 24.79 -4.07 -4.94
N PHE A 326 24.38 -3.09 -5.77
CA PHE A 326 25.01 -1.78 -5.84
C PHE A 326 24.94 -1.07 -4.48
N VAL A 327 23.73 -0.95 -3.92
CA VAL A 327 23.49 -0.22 -2.66
C VAL A 327 24.11 -0.94 -1.45
N THR A 328 24.27 -2.27 -1.51
CA THR A 328 25.00 -3.06 -0.50
C THR A 328 26.50 -3.15 -0.76
N GLN A 329 27.01 -2.51 -1.82
CA GLN A 329 28.42 -2.46 -2.21
C GLN A 329 29.03 -3.83 -2.51
N ASN A 330 28.22 -4.80 -2.93
CA ASN A 330 28.68 -6.12 -3.31
C ASN A 330 29.03 -6.16 -4.81
N TYR A 331 29.98 -5.31 -5.21
CA TYR A 331 30.34 -5.10 -6.62
C TYR A 331 30.86 -6.37 -7.30
N ASN A 332 31.58 -7.22 -6.57
CA ASN A 332 32.05 -8.52 -7.07
C ASN A 332 30.92 -9.43 -7.57
N ARG A 333 29.76 -9.42 -6.88
CA ARG A 333 28.59 -10.17 -7.35
C ARG A 333 27.87 -9.42 -8.46
N LEU A 334 27.83 -8.09 -8.38
CA LEU A 334 27.16 -7.24 -9.36
C LEU A 334 27.76 -7.34 -10.76
N THR A 335 29.10 -7.42 -10.88
CA THR A 335 29.77 -7.61 -12.18
C THR A 335 29.31 -8.87 -12.91
N GLY A 336 28.92 -9.93 -12.18
CA GLY A 336 28.32 -11.13 -12.75
C GLY A 336 26.97 -10.91 -13.44
N TYR A 337 26.27 -9.81 -13.14
CA TYR A 337 25.01 -9.43 -13.79
C TYR A 337 25.23 -8.57 -15.04
N PHE A 338 26.42 -8.01 -15.23
CA PHE A 338 26.79 -7.20 -16.39
C PHE A 338 27.14 -8.06 -17.59
N SER A 339 26.20 -8.93 -17.99
CA SER A 339 26.34 -9.79 -19.16
C SER A 339 25.67 -9.16 -20.38
N ASP A 340 26.34 -9.25 -21.52
CA ASP A 340 25.76 -8.87 -22.82
C ASP A 340 24.47 -9.66 -23.09
N ASN A 341 24.36 -10.88 -22.55
CA ASN A 341 23.17 -11.72 -22.65
C ASN A 341 21.94 -11.07 -21.98
N PHE A 342 22.09 -10.42 -20.82
CA PHE A 342 20.96 -9.73 -20.18
C PHE A 342 20.53 -8.50 -20.98
N LEU A 343 21.49 -7.71 -21.48
CA LEU A 343 21.17 -6.54 -22.31
C LEU A 343 20.51 -6.95 -23.63
N LEU A 344 21.00 -8.01 -24.26
CA LEU A 344 20.42 -8.61 -25.46
C LEU A 344 19.00 -9.13 -25.19
N LEU A 345 18.77 -9.78 -24.04
CA LEU A 345 17.44 -10.23 -23.63
C LEU A 345 16.47 -9.05 -23.48
N CYS A 346 16.89 -7.95 -22.84
CA CYS A 346 16.07 -6.74 -22.76
C CYS A 346 15.75 -6.16 -24.15
N GLU A 347 16.69 -6.21 -25.09
CA GLU A 347 16.45 -5.75 -26.47
C GLU A 347 15.45 -6.65 -27.21
N ILE A 348 15.57 -7.97 -27.09
CA ILE A 348 14.66 -8.97 -27.68
C ILE A 348 13.23 -8.76 -27.14
N GLU A 349 13.10 -8.57 -25.82
CA GLU A 349 11.82 -8.35 -25.13
C GLU A 349 11.30 -6.91 -25.23
N LYS A 350 11.95 -6.06 -26.03
CA LYS A 350 11.58 -4.64 -26.27
C LYS A 350 11.57 -3.77 -25.01
N ARG A 351 12.30 -4.15 -23.95
CA ARG A 351 12.49 -3.41 -22.69
C ARG A 351 13.69 -2.46 -22.76
N LYS A 352 13.63 -1.49 -23.70
CA LYS A 352 14.68 -0.46 -23.87
C LYS A 352 14.88 0.42 -22.62
N ASP A 353 13.85 0.54 -21.80
CA ASP A 353 13.89 1.17 -20.48
C ASP A 353 14.92 0.48 -19.57
N LEU A 354 14.83 -0.85 -19.41
CA LEU A 354 15.75 -1.60 -18.58
C LEU A 354 17.17 -1.59 -19.13
N THR A 355 17.36 -1.69 -20.45
CA THR A 355 18.69 -1.59 -21.07
C THR A 355 19.40 -0.29 -20.65
N LYS A 356 18.67 0.84 -20.68
CA LYS A 356 19.21 2.16 -20.29
C LYS A 356 19.49 2.25 -18.80
N LEU A 357 18.57 1.76 -17.96
CA LEU A 357 18.76 1.77 -16.50
C LEU A 357 19.90 0.85 -16.06
N THR A 358 20.05 -0.34 -16.64
CA THR A 358 21.18 -1.24 -16.37
C THR A 358 22.50 -0.60 -16.79
N ARG A 359 22.58 0.04 -17.96
CA ARG A 359 23.76 0.81 -18.37
C ARG A 359 24.10 1.93 -17.40
N THR A 360 23.08 2.55 -16.80
CA THR A 360 23.26 3.58 -15.78
C THR A 360 23.86 3.01 -14.49
N ILE A 361 23.44 1.82 -14.06
CA ILE A 361 24.05 1.11 -12.91
C ILE A 361 25.50 0.74 -13.21
N ILE A 362 25.80 0.22 -14.41
CA ILE A 362 27.17 -0.10 -14.83
C ILE A 362 28.04 1.17 -14.76
N PHE A 363 27.54 2.27 -15.32
CA PHE A 363 28.22 3.56 -15.26
C PHE A 363 28.46 4.02 -13.82
N ALA A 364 27.45 3.92 -12.94
CA ALA A 364 27.59 4.24 -11.52
C ALA A 364 28.67 3.40 -10.84
N CYS A 365 28.76 2.10 -11.15
CA CYS A 365 29.82 1.22 -10.66
C CYS A 365 31.19 1.69 -11.14
N THR A 366 31.34 2.01 -12.42
CA THR A 366 32.61 2.49 -12.98
C THR A 366 33.08 3.77 -12.28
N ILE A 367 32.17 4.70 -11.96
CA ILE A 367 32.50 5.91 -11.20
C ILE A 367 32.98 5.56 -9.78
N LEU A 368 32.33 4.62 -9.09
CA LEU A 368 32.72 4.22 -7.74
C LEU A 368 34.03 3.42 -7.69
N GLU A 369 34.28 2.56 -8.69
CA GLU A 369 35.51 1.78 -8.82
C GLU A 369 36.69 2.68 -9.19
N SER A 370 36.50 3.58 -10.16
CA SER A 370 37.56 4.49 -10.62
C SER A 370 37.81 5.64 -9.65
N ARG A 371 36.82 6.01 -8.81
CA ARG A 371 36.82 7.21 -7.96
C ARG A 371 36.96 8.52 -8.75
N ILE A 372 36.71 8.49 -10.07
CA ILE A 372 36.89 9.62 -10.97
C ILE A 372 35.53 10.09 -11.48
N ILE A 373 35.31 11.40 -11.46
CA ILE A 373 34.14 12.04 -12.06
C ILE A 373 34.39 12.19 -13.57
N ASP A 374 33.53 11.60 -14.38
CA ASP A 374 33.57 11.75 -15.83
C ASP A 374 32.67 12.92 -16.27
N LYS A 375 33.29 14.08 -16.46
CA LYS A 375 32.60 15.32 -16.87
C LYS A 375 32.10 15.29 -18.31
N ASN A 376 32.66 14.40 -19.15
CA ASN A 376 32.32 14.29 -20.56
C ASN A 376 31.38 13.11 -20.83
N ALA A 377 31.06 12.31 -19.81
CA ALA A 377 30.03 11.29 -19.89
C ALA A 377 28.72 11.92 -20.38
N SER A 378 28.01 11.19 -21.24
CA SER A 378 26.69 11.57 -21.72
C SER A 378 25.69 10.47 -21.38
N LEU A 379 24.72 10.84 -20.54
CA LEU A 379 23.48 10.08 -20.35
C LEU A 379 22.35 10.95 -20.89
N GLU A 380 21.76 10.55 -22.02
CA GLU A 380 20.81 11.40 -22.76
C GLU A 380 19.45 11.56 -22.08
N GLY A 381 19.11 10.73 -21.10
CA GLY A 381 17.76 10.68 -20.52
C GLY A 381 17.67 11.14 -19.08
N LYS A 382 16.63 11.95 -18.80
CA LYS A 382 16.27 12.40 -17.44
C LYS A 382 16.07 11.24 -16.46
N LYS A 383 15.56 10.09 -16.92
CA LYS A 383 15.31 8.91 -16.06
C LYS A 383 16.61 8.27 -15.58
N GLU A 384 17.59 8.17 -16.46
CA GLU A 384 18.93 7.65 -16.19
C GLU A 384 19.64 8.53 -15.15
N ILE A 385 19.63 9.85 -15.33
CA ILE A 385 20.22 10.80 -14.36
C ILE A 385 19.45 10.77 -13.03
N SER A 386 18.12 10.65 -13.08
CA SER A 386 17.29 10.50 -11.87
C SER A 386 17.59 9.21 -11.10
N LEU A 387 17.94 8.11 -11.79
CA LEU A 387 18.37 6.88 -11.11
C LEU A 387 19.70 7.11 -10.38
N LEU A 388 20.69 7.77 -11.01
CA LEU A 388 21.95 8.12 -10.33
C LEU A 388 21.70 8.97 -9.08
N PHE A 389 20.83 9.97 -9.19
CA PHE A 389 20.42 10.80 -8.05
C PHE A 389 19.86 9.93 -6.90
N GLN A 390 18.94 9.02 -7.21
CA GLN A 390 18.32 8.12 -6.22
C GLN A 390 19.35 7.18 -5.58
N LEU A 391 20.29 6.63 -6.35
CA LEU A 391 21.37 5.81 -5.83
C LEU A 391 22.26 6.60 -4.87
N GLY A 392 22.63 7.83 -5.23
CA GLY A 392 23.38 8.74 -4.35
C GLY A 392 22.63 9.06 -3.05
N TYR A 393 21.32 9.32 -3.16
CA TYR A 393 20.46 9.56 -2.00
C TYR A 393 20.37 8.36 -1.05
N ILE A 394 20.23 7.14 -1.58
CA ILE A 394 20.18 5.93 -0.76
C ILE A 394 21.53 5.67 -0.08
N LEU A 395 22.65 5.88 -0.78
CA LEU A 395 23.99 5.77 -0.19
C LEU A 395 24.17 6.76 0.99
N LEU A 396 23.64 7.98 0.87
CA LEU A 396 23.61 8.96 1.94
C LEU A 396 22.80 8.46 3.15
N GLN A 397 21.61 7.92 2.93
CA GLN A 397 20.78 7.35 4.02
C GLN A 397 21.46 6.19 4.75
N LYS A 398 22.34 5.46 4.06
CA LYS A 398 23.20 4.40 4.63
C LYS A 398 24.48 4.92 5.30
N ARG A 399 24.67 6.25 5.37
CA ARG A 399 25.89 6.91 5.85
C ARG A 399 27.16 6.53 5.07
N ASN A 400 27.03 6.10 3.81
CA ASN A 400 28.18 5.94 2.93
C ASN A 400 28.46 7.27 2.23
N ILE A 401 29.05 8.18 2.99
CA ILE A 401 29.14 9.61 2.64
C ILE A 401 29.98 9.84 1.39
N GLU A 402 31.13 9.17 1.28
CA GLU A 402 32.06 9.36 0.17
C GLU A 402 31.46 8.88 -1.17
N ASN A 403 30.89 7.66 -1.19
CA ASN A 403 30.27 7.13 -2.41
C ASN A 403 29.00 7.92 -2.78
N ALA A 404 28.22 8.36 -1.79
CA ALA A 404 27.08 9.24 -2.02
C ALA A 404 27.51 10.54 -2.70
N LEU A 405 28.59 11.16 -2.20
CA LEU A 405 29.10 12.41 -2.72
C LEU A 405 29.62 12.28 -4.16
N LEU A 406 30.36 11.21 -4.48
CA LEU A 406 30.82 10.91 -5.84
C LEU A 406 29.65 10.79 -6.83
N ILE A 407 28.64 9.98 -6.48
CA ILE A 407 27.47 9.78 -7.34
C ILE A 407 26.65 11.06 -7.49
N LEU A 408 26.48 11.84 -6.42
CA LEU A 408 25.74 13.10 -6.46
C LEU A 408 26.48 14.17 -7.29
N LEU A 409 27.81 14.24 -7.20
CA LEU A 409 28.62 15.13 -8.05
C LEU A 409 28.49 14.74 -9.53
N GLN A 410 28.62 13.46 -9.86
CA GLN A 410 28.43 12.98 -11.23
C GLN A 410 27.02 13.30 -11.75
N THR A 411 26.01 13.09 -10.91
CA THR A 411 24.61 13.43 -11.21
C THR A 411 24.47 14.91 -11.53
N HIS A 412 25.10 15.78 -10.74
CA HIS A 412 25.04 17.23 -10.92
C HIS A 412 25.65 17.66 -12.26
N TYR A 413 26.82 17.13 -12.63
CA TYR A 413 27.44 17.42 -13.93
C TYR A 413 26.56 17.01 -15.11
N LEU A 414 25.96 15.81 -15.05
CA LEU A 414 25.04 15.35 -16.09
C LEU A 414 23.77 16.21 -16.14
N ALA A 415 23.23 16.61 -14.98
CA ALA A 415 22.07 17.49 -14.91
C ALA A 415 22.35 18.88 -15.51
N LEU A 416 23.56 19.43 -15.33
CA LEU A 416 24.00 20.66 -15.98
C LEU A 416 24.05 20.52 -17.52
N GLN A 417 24.53 19.41 -18.04
CA GLN A 417 24.59 19.17 -19.49
C GLN A 417 23.19 19.18 -20.12
N ILE A 418 22.21 18.54 -19.47
CA ILE A 418 20.82 18.50 -19.96
C ILE A 418 19.95 19.69 -19.51
N LYS A 419 20.52 20.62 -18.72
CA LYS A 419 19.86 21.81 -18.17
C LYS A 419 18.59 21.50 -17.35
N ASP A 420 18.62 20.42 -16.56
CA ASP A 420 17.51 20.08 -15.66
C ASP A 420 17.66 20.81 -14.31
N GLU A 421 17.00 21.97 -14.18
CA GLU A 421 17.09 22.83 -12.99
C GLU A 421 16.71 22.11 -11.68
N GLU A 422 15.76 21.18 -11.75
CA GLU A 422 15.30 20.45 -10.56
C GLU A 422 16.38 19.49 -10.07
N LEU A 423 16.97 18.70 -10.96
CA LEU A 423 18.05 17.78 -10.61
C LEU A 423 19.33 18.52 -10.20
N ILE A 424 19.63 19.66 -10.84
CA ILE A 424 20.75 20.54 -10.46
C ILE A 424 20.57 21.00 -9.01
N ARG A 425 19.39 21.53 -8.66
CA ARG A 425 19.09 22.00 -7.30
C ARG A 425 19.12 20.85 -6.29
N ASN A 426 18.40 19.76 -6.56
CA ASN A 426 18.25 18.67 -5.59
C ASN A 426 19.59 17.97 -5.30
N SER A 427 20.43 17.77 -6.33
CA SER A 427 21.78 17.20 -6.15
C SER A 427 22.66 18.13 -5.31
N LEU A 428 22.62 19.45 -5.57
CA LEU A 428 23.37 20.44 -4.81
C LEU A 428 22.96 20.48 -3.33
N GLU A 429 21.66 20.49 -3.04
CA GLU A 429 21.14 20.52 -1.67
C GLU A 429 21.61 19.29 -0.87
N LEU A 430 21.60 18.09 -1.45
CA LEU A 430 22.09 16.88 -0.76
C LEU A 430 23.61 16.88 -0.54
N MET A 431 24.39 17.45 -1.46
CA MET A 431 25.84 17.61 -1.25
C MET A 431 26.14 18.57 -0.10
N ILE A 432 25.32 19.60 0.10
CA ILE A 432 25.40 20.49 1.27
C ILE A 432 25.12 19.70 2.56
N VAL A 433 24.09 18.85 2.57
CA VAL A 433 23.82 17.96 3.72
C VAL A 433 25.02 17.07 4.03
N ILE A 434 25.63 16.47 3.02
CA ILE A 434 26.85 15.65 3.17
C ILE A 434 27.99 16.46 3.80
N HIS A 435 28.21 17.70 3.36
CA HIS A 435 29.24 18.56 3.93
C HIS A 435 29.08 18.72 5.45
N TYR A 436 27.85 18.89 5.94
CA TYR A 436 27.58 19.01 7.39
C TYR A 436 27.64 17.70 8.17
N ILE A 437 27.51 16.55 7.50
CA ILE A 437 27.71 15.22 8.11
C ILE A 437 29.20 14.87 8.21
N SER A 438 30.02 15.39 7.30
CA SER A 438 31.42 15.01 7.14
C SER A 438 32.32 15.75 8.13
N ASN A 439 32.93 15.03 9.08
CA ASN A 439 34.05 15.54 9.88
C ASN A 439 35.36 15.18 9.16
N GLU A 440 35.80 16.04 8.25
CA GLU A 440 37.11 16.04 7.53
C GLU A 440 37.71 14.68 7.08
N ASN A 441 37.61 14.42 5.78
CA ASN A 441 38.62 13.85 4.88
C ASN A 441 37.88 13.38 3.63
N ILE A 442 37.82 14.27 2.63
CA ILE A 442 37.19 14.02 1.35
C ILE A 442 38.32 13.81 0.33
N SER A 443 38.15 12.92 -0.65
CA SER A 443 39.22 12.69 -1.64
C SER A 443 39.52 13.96 -2.46
N THR A 444 40.74 14.09 -2.95
CA THR A 444 41.20 15.26 -3.73
C THR A 444 40.34 15.54 -4.95
N GLU A 445 39.78 14.50 -5.57
CA GLU A 445 38.94 14.59 -6.76
C GLU A 445 37.57 15.19 -6.42
N ILE A 446 37.01 14.80 -5.28
CA ILE A 446 35.75 15.34 -4.79
C ILE A 446 35.93 16.82 -4.38
N GLU A 447 37.05 17.15 -3.73
CA GLU A 447 37.39 18.54 -3.40
C GLU A 447 37.51 19.42 -4.66
N GLN A 448 38.18 18.92 -5.70
CA GLN A 448 38.24 19.60 -7.00
C GLN A 448 36.86 19.77 -7.62
N GLY A 449 36.02 18.73 -7.59
CA GLY A 449 34.63 18.81 -8.05
C GLY A 449 33.84 19.92 -7.36
N ILE A 450 33.94 20.02 -6.02
CA ILE A 450 33.29 21.08 -5.23
C ILE A 450 33.84 22.47 -5.59
N LEU A 451 35.16 22.61 -5.75
CA LEU A 451 35.79 23.89 -6.10
C LEU A 451 35.43 24.38 -7.50
N GLU A 452 35.20 23.48 -8.44
CA GLU A 452 34.77 23.84 -9.79
C GLU A 452 33.29 24.25 -9.83
N LEU A 453 32.41 23.57 -9.09
CA LEU A 453 31.01 23.97 -8.98
C LEU A 453 30.84 25.39 -8.42
N LYS A 454 31.71 25.81 -7.49
CA LYS A 454 31.77 27.21 -7.02
C LYS A 454 31.98 28.22 -8.16
N LYS A 455 32.73 27.83 -9.20
CA LYS A 455 33.06 28.73 -10.33
C LYS A 455 31.95 28.79 -11.38
N ILE A 456 31.12 27.74 -11.49
CA ILE A 456 30.11 27.59 -12.54
C ILE A 456 28.83 28.40 -12.24
N ASN A 457 28.64 28.84 -10.99
CA ASN A 457 27.56 29.71 -10.51
C ASN A 457 26.16 29.50 -11.15
N PRO A 458 25.55 28.30 -11.13
CA PRO A 458 24.22 28.12 -11.72
C PRO A 458 23.08 28.47 -10.74
N PHE A 459 23.33 28.54 -9.43
CA PHE A 459 22.39 29.03 -8.42
C PHE A 459 23.18 29.69 -7.28
N ASN A 460 22.78 30.90 -6.86
CA ASN A 460 23.21 31.51 -5.60
C ASN A 460 22.63 30.73 -4.41
N VAL A 461 23.13 29.52 -4.18
CA VAL A 461 23.12 28.90 -2.85
C VAL A 461 24.50 29.18 -2.28
N PRO A 462 24.66 29.69 -1.05
CA PRO A 462 25.95 30.14 -0.53
C PRO A 462 26.94 28.97 -0.54
N VAL A 463 27.72 28.87 -1.62
CA VAL A 463 28.72 27.83 -1.76
C VAL A 463 29.91 28.28 -0.93
N PHE A 464 29.95 27.81 0.31
CA PHE A 464 31.09 27.99 1.23
C PHE A 464 31.53 29.44 1.45
N SER A 465 30.80 30.13 2.31
CA SER A 465 31.34 31.12 3.26
C SER A 465 30.43 31.04 4.49
N ILE A 466 30.79 30.23 5.47
CA ILE A 466 31.39 30.71 6.74
C ILE A 466 30.70 32.00 7.20
N LYS A 467 29.93 31.89 8.29
CA LYS A 467 29.66 32.98 9.24
C LYS A 467 29.41 34.34 8.59
N GLU A 468 28.29 34.52 7.91
CA GLU A 468 27.55 35.73 8.28
C GLU A 468 27.07 35.44 9.69
N GLU A 469 27.63 36.13 10.68
CA GLU A 469 27.08 36.17 12.04
C GLU A 469 25.68 36.79 11.92
N LEU A 470 24.73 35.99 11.44
CA LEU A 470 23.31 36.21 11.66
C LEU A 470 23.18 36.39 13.16
N ASP A 471 22.64 37.53 13.60
CA ASP A 471 22.38 37.70 15.01
C ASP A 471 21.33 36.66 15.42
N LEU A 472 21.82 35.54 15.94
CA LEU A 472 21.01 34.42 16.39
C LEU A 472 20.03 34.86 17.48
N ASN A 473 20.23 36.02 18.12
CA ASN A 473 19.30 36.57 19.12
C ASN A 473 17.92 36.83 18.51
N ILE A 474 17.83 37.16 17.22
CA ILE A 474 16.56 37.41 16.52
C ILE A 474 15.66 36.16 16.56
N PHE A 475 16.26 34.97 16.59
CA PHE A 475 15.52 33.71 16.63
C PHE A 475 15.29 33.19 18.05
N THR A 476 16.05 33.68 19.04
CA THR A 476 15.94 33.16 20.41
C THR A 476 14.67 33.62 21.12
N ASN A 477 14.07 32.70 21.86
CA ASN A 477 12.94 32.99 22.72
C ASN A 477 12.95 32.00 23.90
N THR A 478 12.88 32.54 25.12
CA THR A 478 12.92 31.77 26.37
C THR A 478 11.58 31.11 26.70
N GLU A 479 10.49 31.61 26.13
CA GLU A 479 9.13 31.09 26.32
C GLU A 479 8.63 30.35 25.07
N PHE A 480 7.67 29.45 25.29
CA PHE A 480 6.99 28.76 24.19
C PHE A 480 6.05 29.74 23.48
N LYS A 481 6.27 29.95 22.18
CA LYS A 481 5.37 30.72 21.30
C LYS A 481 4.90 29.88 20.13
N GLN A 482 3.80 30.26 19.49
CA GLN A 482 3.35 29.54 18.30
C GLN A 482 4.38 29.70 17.19
N ILE A 483 4.54 28.68 16.34
CA ILE A 483 5.44 28.77 15.18
C ILE A 483 5.16 30.02 14.32
N ASP A 484 3.90 30.45 14.28
CA ASP A 484 3.49 31.60 13.50
C ASP A 484 4.16 32.92 13.92
N ASP A 485 4.56 33.01 15.18
CA ASP A 485 5.22 34.18 15.78
C ASP A 485 6.71 34.29 15.42
N PHE A 486 7.28 33.27 14.74
CA PHE A 486 8.69 33.22 14.37
C PHE A 486 8.93 33.58 12.89
N PRO A 487 10.17 34.00 12.52
CA PRO A 487 10.53 34.31 11.14
C PRO A 487 10.25 33.17 10.16
N SER A 488 9.94 33.52 8.90
CA SER A 488 9.62 32.55 7.83
C SER A 488 10.71 31.50 7.60
N LEU A 489 11.98 31.86 7.80
CA LEU A 489 13.13 30.94 7.72
C LEU A 489 12.98 29.69 8.59
N LEU A 490 12.36 29.80 9.77
CA LEU A 490 12.12 28.65 10.67
C LEU A 490 10.92 27.79 10.23
N LYS A 491 10.12 28.28 9.28
CA LYS A 491 8.98 27.59 8.68
C LYS A 491 9.34 26.92 7.35
N GLU A 492 10.59 27.03 6.90
CA GLU A 492 11.07 26.40 5.67
C GLU A 492 11.39 24.91 5.86
N TRP A 493 11.76 24.25 4.77
CA TRP A 493 12.24 22.87 4.80
C TRP A 493 13.69 22.81 5.32
N PHE A 494 13.91 21.92 6.28
CA PHE A 494 15.24 21.57 6.74
C PHE A 494 15.57 20.15 6.33
N TYR A 495 16.81 19.89 5.95
CA TYR A 495 17.33 18.56 5.76
C TYR A 495 17.78 17.97 7.10
N ILE A 496 17.36 16.75 7.35
CA ILE A 496 17.84 15.95 8.46
C ILE A 496 19.22 15.44 8.09
N TYR A 497 20.20 15.63 8.98
CA TYR A 497 21.54 15.07 8.80
C TYR A 497 21.88 14.02 9.85
N ASP A 498 21.20 14.04 11.00
CA ASP A 498 21.35 13.02 12.04
C ASP A 498 20.15 13.03 13.02
N TYR A 499 20.04 12.02 13.88
CA TYR A 499 19.02 11.96 14.94
C TYR A 499 19.52 11.14 16.14
N LEU A 500 18.96 11.43 17.32
CA LEU A 500 19.18 10.69 18.56
C LEU A 500 17.85 10.48 19.28
N ILE A 501 17.61 9.28 19.80
CA ILE A 501 16.44 8.96 20.61
C ILE A 501 16.95 8.59 22.01
N LYS A 502 16.49 9.32 23.03
CA LYS A 502 16.82 9.05 24.45
C LYS A 502 15.57 8.66 25.21
N GLU A 503 15.71 7.66 26.09
CA GLU A 503 14.66 7.21 27.00
C GLU A 503 15.08 7.50 28.44
N GLU A 504 14.83 8.72 28.90
CA GLU A 504 14.99 9.10 30.32
C GLU A 504 13.64 9.61 30.85
N GLY A 505 12.80 8.68 31.33
CA GLY A 505 11.45 8.95 31.88
C GLY A 505 10.38 9.29 30.83
N GLN A 506 10.72 10.07 29.80
CA GLN A 506 9.93 10.30 28.59
C GLN A 506 10.86 10.18 27.37
N THR A 507 10.40 9.50 26.30
CA THR A 507 11.17 9.40 25.06
C THR A 507 11.34 10.78 24.43
N LYS A 508 12.57 11.27 24.35
CA LYS A 508 12.92 12.51 23.65
C LYS A 508 13.64 12.17 22.35
N THR A 509 13.16 12.74 21.26
CA THR A 509 13.77 12.66 19.93
C THR A 509 14.48 13.98 19.65
N ALA A 510 15.78 13.92 19.46
CA ALA A 510 16.60 15.03 18.97
C ALA A 510 16.89 14.81 17.48
N ILE A 511 16.43 15.73 16.63
CA ILE A 511 16.56 15.66 15.17
C ILE A 511 17.52 16.77 14.77
N PHE A 512 18.66 16.42 14.21
CA PHE A 512 19.67 17.35 13.77
C PHE A 512 19.41 17.75 12.34
N VAL A 513 19.24 19.05 12.12
CA VAL A 513 18.73 19.59 10.87
C VAL A 513 19.56 20.78 10.38
N ILE A 514 19.59 20.95 9.07
CA ILE A 514 20.27 22.04 8.38
C ILE A 514 19.36 22.55 7.26
N SER A 515 19.37 23.85 6.98
CA SER A 515 18.76 24.35 5.75
C SER A 515 19.87 24.91 4.84
N PRO A 516 19.89 24.55 3.54
CA PRO A 516 20.84 25.11 2.56
C PRO A 516 20.77 26.64 2.46
N TYR A 517 19.68 27.24 2.93
CA TYR A 517 19.39 28.67 2.90
C TYR A 517 19.54 29.32 4.29
N PHE A 518 19.87 28.54 5.31
CA PHE A 518 19.99 28.97 6.70
C PHE A 518 21.19 28.29 7.36
N SER A 519 22.28 29.05 7.51
CA SER A 519 23.59 28.55 7.98
C SER A 519 23.61 27.88 9.37
N PRO A 520 22.78 28.26 10.37
CA PRO A 520 22.89 27.69 11.71
C PRO A 520 22.57 26.19 11.79
N LYS A 521 23.49 25.41 12.36
CA LYS A 521 23.28 24.01 12.75
C LYS A 521 22.19 23.96 13.81
N THR A 522 21.06 23.34 13.50
CA THR A 522 19.88 23.40 14.36
C THR A 522 19.50 22.00 14.84
N VAL A 523 19.07 21.88 16.09
CA VAL A 523 18.50 20.64 16.62
C VAL A 523 17.06 20.86 17.05
N PHE A 524 16.15 20.02 16.55
CA PHE A 524 14.76 19.97 16.98
C PHE A 524 14.63 18.92 18.09
N ILE A 525 14.11 19.33 19.24
CA ILE A 525 13.85 18.43 20.38
C ILE A 525 12.34 18.30 20.55
N THR A 526 11.84 17.08 20.45
CA THR A 526 10.42 16.76 20.62
C THR A 526 10.23 15.52 21.50
N THR A 527 9.11 15.47 22.23
CA THR A 527 8.65 14.26 22.95
C THR A 527 7.81 13.33 22.08
N GLN A 528 7.47 13.76 20.85
CA GLN A 528 6.76 12.93 19.88
C GLN A 528 7.69 11.82 19.38
N ARG A 529 7.16 10.59 19.35
CA ARG A 529 7.87 9.43 18.79
C ARG A 529 7.71 9.44 17.28
N LEU A 530 8.80 9.70 16.57
CA LEU A 530 8.84 9.65 15.11
C LEU A 530 9.45 8.31 14.66
N PRO A 531 8.94 7.68 13.58
CA PRO A 531 9.54 6.46 13.05
C PRO A 531 10.99 6.71 12.63
N MET A 532 11.92 5.81 12.98
CA MET A 532 13.34 5.98 12.66
C MET A 532 13.62 6.13 11.16
N TYR A 533 12.80 5.48 10.32
CA TYR A 533 12.86 5.60 8.87
C TYR A 533 12.72 7.05 8.39
N GLU A 534 11.82 7.80 9.02
CA GLU A 534 11.52 9.20 8.67
C GLU A 534 12.62 10.18 9.11
N LEU A 535 13.50 9.73 10.00
CA LEU A 535 14.59 10.54 10.55
C LEU A 535 15.93 10.33 9.82
N ARG A 536 15.93 9.62 8.68
CA ARG A 536 17.16 9.29 7.95
C ARG A 536 17.81 10.54 7.32
N PRO A 537 19.16 10.56 7.21
CA PRO A 537 19.87 11.66 6.58
C PRO A 537 19.40 11.95 5.14
N GLY A 538 19.33 13.22 4.77
CA GLY A 538 18.86 13.68 3.46
C GLY A 538 17.34 13.82 3.34
N ARG A 539 16.54 13.24 4.24
CA ARG A 539 15.09 13.55 4.31
C ARG A 539 14.89 15.00 4.73
N GLN A 540 13.80 15.60 4.28
CA GLN A 540 13.43 16.95 4.66
C GLN A 540 12.32 16.94 5.69
N ILE A 541 12.40 17.84 6.66
CA ILE A 541 11.43 18.05 7.72
C ILE A 541 11.05 19.52 7.77
N LYS A 542 9.76 19.79 7.95
CA LYS A 542 9.18 21.12 8.11
C LYS A 542 8.20 21.09 9.27
N ILE A 543 8.27 22.10 10.13
CA ILE A 543 7.31 22.27 11.22
C ILE A 543 6.09 23.01 10.64
N ILE A 544 4.93 22.36 10.63
CA ILE A 544 3.66 22.97 10.16
C ILE A 544 2.95 23.67 11.32
N LYS A 545 2.90 23.02 12.49
CA LYS A 545 2.30 23.55 13.72
C LYS A 545 3.10 23.12 14.95
N GLY A 546 2.91 23.84 16.03
CA GLY A 546 3.51 23.54 17.33
C GLY A 546 3.97 24.79 18.05
N MET A 547 4.29 24.62 19.33
CA MET A 547 4.88 25.68 20.15
C MET A 547 6.39 25.52 20.20
N LEU A 548 7.13 26.56 19.84
CA LEU A 548 8.58 26.58 19.76
C LEU A 548 9.18 27.39 20.90
N LYS A 549 10.29 26.89 21.42
CA LYS A 549 11.18 27.59 22.34
C LYS A 549 12.61 27.43 21.83
N ILE A 550 13.28 28.56 21.58
CA ILE A 550 14.54 28.58 20.81
C ILE A 550 15.65 29.17 21.65
N ARG A 551 16.77 28.46 21.76
CA ARG A 551 17.93 28.87 22.55
C ARG A 551 19.20 28.72 21.71
N LYS A 552 20.16 29.62 21.90
CA LYS A 552 21.52 29.41 21.40
C LYS A 552 22.15 28.23 22.15
N CYS A 553 22.83 27.35 21.44
CA CYS A 553 23.69 26.37 22.08
C CYS A 553 25.08 26.98 22.24
N SER A 554 25.56 27.06 23.48
CA SER A 554 26.91 27.53 23.80
C SER A 554 27.93 26.40 23.98
N TYR A 555 27.50 25.14 23.77
CA TYR A 555 28.31 23.94 23.95
C TYR A 555 27.94 22.89 22.89
N ASN A 556 28.81 21.89 22.70
CA ASN A 556 28.51 20.77 21.82
C ASN A 556 27.36 19.93 22.39
N TYR A 557 26.20 19.97 21.75
CA TYR A 557 25.07 19.13 22.12
C TYR A 557 25.38 17.68 21.76
N GLU A 558 25.58 16.82 22.77
CA GLU A 558 25.93 15.40 22.58
C GLU A 558 27.18 15.20 21.68
N LYS A 559 28.24 16.00 21.93
CA LYS A 559 29.49 16.01 21.14
C LYS A 559 29.35 16.50 19.68
N ARG A 560 28.22 17.09 19.32
CA ARG A 560 28.00 17.72 18.00
C ARG A 560 27.94 19.23 18.15
N GLU A 561 28.58 19.94 17.23
CA GLU A 561 28.42 21.38 17.11
C GLU A 561 26.98 21.71 16.69
N VAL A 562 26.32 22.54 17.48
CA VAL A 562 24.94 23.01 17.25
C VAL A 562 24.92 24.49 17.58
N ASP A 563 24.28 25.29 16.74
CA ASP A 563 24.12 26.74 16.94
C ASP A 563 22.79 27.05 17.64
N LEU A 564 21.72 26.34 17.27
CA LEU A 564 20.37 26.55 17.78
C LEU A 564 19.71 25.27 18.28
N VAL A 565 19.09 25.35 19.47
CA VAL A 565 18.23 24.32 20.04
C VAL A 565 16.79 24.79 19.99
N ILE A 566 15.93 24.05 19.28
CA ILE A 566 14.49 24.31 19.18
C ILE A 566 13.75 23.20 19.93
N GLU A 567 13.22 23.52 21.10
CA GLU A 567 12.29 22.66 21.83
C GLU A 567 10.89 22.85 21.23
N ILE A 568 10.25 21.75 20.81
CA ILE A 568 8.95 21.74 20.13
C ILE A 568 7.94 20.97 20.96
N LYS A 569 6.81 21.62 21.28
CA LYS A 569 5.63 20.98 21.89
C LYS A 569 4.50 20.88 20.88
N GLU A 570 3.77 19.76 20.95
CA GLU A 570 2.63 19.45 20.09
C GLU A 570 2.95 19.64 18.59
N PRO A 571 4.03 19.02 18.08
CA PRO A 571 4.45 19.26 16.71
C PRO A 571 3.46 18.66 15.71
N LEU A 572 3.29 19.35 14.59
CA LEU A 572 2.82 18.75 13.36
C LEU A 572 3.94 18.88 12.34
N PHE A 573 4.57 17.76 11.97
CA PHE A 573 5.66 17.77 11.00
C PHE A 573 5.14 17.41 9.60
N SER A 574 5.68 18.11 8.59
CA SER A 574 5.72 17.62 7.21
C SER A 574 7.08 17.00 6.98
N LEU A 575 7.11 15.80 6.44
CA LEU A 575 8.32 15.12 6.00
C LEU A 575 8.25 14.94 4.49
N ARG A 576 9.38 15.13 3.81
CA ARG A 576 9.49 14.94 2.36
C ARG A 576 10.76 14.17 2.05
N ASP A 577 10.65 13.27 1.09
CA ASP A 577 11.77 12.61 0.44
C ASP A 577 11.61 12.76 -1.09
N PRO A 578 12.55 12.27 -1.93
CA PRO A 578 12.42 12.34 -3.38
C PRO A 578 11.19 11.62 -3.95
N TRP A 579 10.47 10.82 -3.16
CA TRP A 579 9.39 9.96 -3.61
C TRP A 579 8.02 10.42 -3.11
N GLY A 580 7.94 11.28 -2.09
CA GLY A 580 6.67 11.80 -1.62
C GLY A 580 6.74 12.73 -0.41
N MET A 581 5.57 13.15 0.04
CA MET A 581 5.39 13.99 1.23
C MET A 581 4.40 13.33 2.19
N LYS A 582 4.73 13.38 3.49
CA LYS A 582 3.93 12.81 4.57
C LYS A 582 3.75 13.83 5.69
N ILE A 583 2.61 13.77 6.36
CA ILE A 583 2.33 14.60 7.53
C ILE A 583 2.26 13.69 8.75
N ILE A 584 3.00 14.01 9.81
CA ILE A 584 3.06 13.24 11.05
C ILE A 584 2.64 14.12 12.24
N ARG A 585 1.70 13.60 13.04
CA ARG A 585 1.12 14.22 14.25
C ARG A 585 1.69 13.63 15.53
#